data_AF-A0A969PGN2-F1
#
_entry.id   AF-A0A969PGN2-F1
#
_cell.length_a   1.000
_cell.length_b   1.000
_cell.length_c   1.000
_cell.angle_alpha   90.00
_cell.angle_beta   90.00
_cell.angle_gamma   90.00
#
_symmetry.space_group_name_H-M   'P 1'
#
loop_
_entity.id
_entity.type
_entity.pdbx_description
1 polymer ?
#
loop_
_entity_poly.entity_id
_entity_poly.type
_entity_poly.pdbx_seq_one_letter_code
_entity_poly.pdbx_strand_id
1 'polypeptide(L)'
;MFALDSPRTNVSTPSLEAAELEDLLNYLKRVQQIDLTGYQRPSLMRRTLVRMQQVGVEHYRDYLDYLEQQPGESTHFLDTVFINATQFFRDRPVWDYLANQIIPQIIANKDSNEQIRVWSAGCASGQETYSLAMLLAEALGIIRSSDF
;
A
#
# COMPACT_ATOMS: atom_id res chain seq x y z
N MET A 1 -6.52 -51.43 -30.06
CA MET A 1 -7.46 -51.48 -28.91
C MET A 1 -6.59 -51.77 -27.69
N PHE A 2 -6.15 -50.81 -26.87
CA PHE A 2 -6.71 -49.53 -26.42
C PHE A 2 -5.59 -48.49 -26.24
N ALA A 3 -5.94 -47.22 -26.45
CA ALA A 3 -5.20 -46.05 -25.98
C ALA A 3 -5.82 -45.61 -24.64
N LEU A 4 -5.00 -45.26 -23.65
CA LEU A 4 -5.31 -44.38 -22.51
C LEU A 4 -3.96 -43.74 -22.11
N ASP A 5 -3.59 -42.62 -22.72
CA ASP A 5 -3.90 -41.25 -22.32
C ASP A 5 -3.11 -40.83 -21.07
N SER A 6 -1.97 -40.17 -21.32
CA SER A 6 -1.11 -39.57 -20.31
C SER A 6 -1.77 -38.29 -19.79
N PRO A 7 -1.78 -38.02 -18.48
CA PRO A 7 -2.20 -36.71 -18.00
C PRO A 7 -1.20 -35.66 -18.49
N ARG A 8 -1.65 -34.80 -19.40
CA ARG A 8 -0.95 -33.59 -19.81
C ARG A 8 -0.84 -32.68 -18.59
N THR A 9 0.32 -32.65 -17.95
CA THR A 9 0.70 -31.52 -17.11
C THR A 9 0.82 -30.30 -18.02
N ASN A 10 -0.12 -29.37 -17.88
CA ASN A 10 -0.24 -28.19 -18.71
C ASN A 10 0.87 -27.20 -18.32
N VAL A 11 2.01 -27.22 -19.02
CA VAL A 11 3.16 -26.33 -18.80
C VAL A 11 3.02 -25.05 -19.64
N SER A 12 1.86 -24.38 -19.60
CA SER A 12 1.59 -23.21 -20.48
C SER A 12 1.01 -21.96 -19.78
N THR A 13 0.95 -21.94 -18.45
CA THR A 13 0.12 -20.99 -17.68
C THR A 13 0.67 -19.56 -17.40
N PRO A 14 1.99 -19.23 -17.47
CA PRO A 14 2.47 -17.91 -17.04
C PRO A 14 1.97 -16.73 -17.88
N SER A 15 1.72 -16.94 -19.18
CA SER A 15 1.31 -15.88 -20.10
C SER A 15 -0.19 -15.56 -20.03
N LEU A 16 -1.02 -16.56 -19.71
CA LEU A 16 -2.47 -16.38 -19.61
C LEU A 16 -2.83 -15.64 -18.33
N GLU A 17 -2.32 -16.06 -17.18
CA GLU A 17 -2.55 -15.38 -15.89
C GLU A 17 -2.09 -13.93 -15.92
N ALA A 18 -0.97 -13.65 -16.61
CA ALA A 18 -0.48 -12.29 -16.78
C ALA A 18 -1.46 -11.44 -17.61
N ALA A 19 -2.05 -11.99 -18.69
CA ALA A 19 -3.03 -11.28 -19.49
C ALA A 19 -4.33 -11.01 -18.72
N GLU A 20 -4.83 -11.99 -17.97
CA GLU A 20 -6.05 -11.82 -17.17
C GLU A 20 -5.86 -10.85 -16.01
N LEU A 21 -4.67 -10.84 -15.39
CA LEU A 21 -4.30 -9.81 -14.43
C LEU A 21 -4.35 -8.42 -15.08
N GLU A 22 -3.82 -8.24 -16.28
CA GLU A 22 -3.88 -6.94 -16.97
C GLU A 22 -5.32 -6.51 -17.28
N ASP A 23 -6.21 -7.44 -17.62
CA ASP A 23 -7.65 -7.14 -17.79
C ASP A 23 -8.29 -6.63 -16.51
N LEU A 24 -8.01 -7.26 -15.36
CA LEU A 24 -8.43 -6.81 -14.04
C LEU A 24 -7.91 -5.39 -13.75
N LEU A 25 -6.63 -5.13 -13.99
CA LEU A 25 -6.02 -3.81 -13.74
C LEU A 25 -6.62 -2.73 -14.66
N ASN A 26 -6.92 -3.07 -15.91
CA ASN A 26 -7.58 -2.19 -16.85
C ASN A 26 -9.03 -1.89 -16.46
N TYR A 27 -9.73 -2.86 -15.87
CA TYR A 27 -11.06 -2.65 -15.30
C TYR A 27 -10.99 -1.67 -14.12
N LEU A 28 -10.11 -1.91 -13.14
CA LEU A 28 -9.93 -1.03 -11.97
C LEU A 28 -9.57 0.40 -12.37
N LYS A 29 -8.72 0.58 -13.39
CA LYS A 29 -8.36 1.89 -13.90
C LYS A 29 -9.52 2.62 -14.56
N ARG A 30 -10.31 1.93 -15.39
CA ARG A 30 -11.39 2.55 -16.18
C ARG A 30 -12.65 2.80 -15.37
N VAL A 31 -13.05 1.83 -14.54
CA VAL A 31 -14.34 1.85 -13.85
C VAL A 31 -14.19 2.42 -12.44
N GLN A 32 -13.17 1.98 -11.70
CA GLN A 32 -12.97 2.37 -10.30
C GLN A 32 -12.03 3.58 -10.14
N GLN A 33 -11.46 4.09 -11.24
CA GLN A 33 -10.49 5.22 -11.24
C GLN A 33 -9.24 4.95 -10.38
N ILE A 34 -8.85 3.68 -10.24
CA ILE A 34 -7.67 3.26 -9.49
C ILE A 34 -6.58 2.84 -10.47
N ASP A 35 -5.49 3.60 -10.54
CA ASP A 35 -4.35 3.29 -11.41
C ASP A 35 -3.26 2.52 -10.66
N LEU A 36 -3.09 1.23 -11.01
CA LEU A 36 -2.05 0.34 -10.47
C LEU A 36 -0.92 0.06 -11.47
N THR A 37 -0.79 0.85 -12.55
CA THR A 37 0.28 0.67 -13.55
C THR A 37 1.68 0.82 -12.97
N GLY A 38 1.86 1.65 -11.95
CA GLY A 38 3.14 1.83 -11.24
C GLY A 38 3.51 0.71 -10.25
N TYR A 39 2.61 -0.23 -9.96
CA TYR A 39 2.87 -1.32 -9.03
C TYR A 39 3.59 -2.49 -9.70
N GLN A 40 4.55 -3.09 -8.98
CA GLN A 40 5.28 -4.26 -9.47
C GLN A 40 4.34 -5.45 -9.71
N ARG A 41 4.31 -5.94 -10.96
CA ARG A 41 3.43 -7.04 -11.39
C ARG A 41 3.53 -8.30 -10.54
N PRO A 42 4.73 -8.80 -10.15
CA PRO A 42 4.82 -9.98 -9.31
C PRO A 42 4.15 -9.80 -7.94
N SER A 43 4.23 -8.60 -7.36
CA SER A 43 3.60 -8.30 -6.08
C SER A 43 2.07 -8.23 -6.20
N LEU A 44 1.57 -7.56 -7.25
CA LEU A 44 0.14 -7.50 -7.54
C LEU A 44 -0.43 -8.89 -7.77
N MET A 45 0.16 -9.67 -8.67
CA MET A 45 -0.28 -11.03 -8.99
C MET A 45 -0.40 -11.89 -7.72
N ARG A 46 0.65 -11.90 -6.89
CA ARG A 46 0.66 -12.66 -5.63
C ARG A 46 -0.43 -12.20 -4.67
N ARG A 47 -0.63 -10.88 -4.52
CA ARG A 47 -1.64 -10.32 -3.59
C ARG A 47 -3.06 -10.50 -4.10
N THR A 48 -3.27 -10.42 -5.41
CA THR A 48 -4.56 -10.72 -6.05
C THR A 48 -4.93 -12.18 -5.84
N LEU A 49 -4.00 -13.12 -6.08
CA LEU A 49 -4.25 -14.55 -5.82
C LEU A 49 -4.61 -14.83 -4.35
N VAL A 50 -3.94 -14.16 -3.40
CA VAL A 50 -4.32 -14.25 -1.98
C VAL A 50 -5.75 -13.75 -1.75
N ARG A 51 -6.14 -12.63 -2.37
CA ARG A 51 -7.51 -12.11 -2.23
C ARG A 51 -8.54 -13.05 -2.84
N MET A 52 -8.28 -13.55 -4.06
CA MET A 52 -9.11 -14.54 -4.76
C MET A 52 -9.33 -15.78 -3.89
N GLN A 53 -8.26 -16.30 -3.27
CA GLN A 53 -8.36 -17.43 -2.34
C GLN A 53 -9.23 -17.13 -1.11
N GLN A 54 -9.17 -15.91 -0.55
CA GLN A 54 -9.99 -15.51 0.60
C GLN A 54 -11.49 -15.48 0.27
N VAL A 55 -11.84 -15.15 -0.97
CA VAL A 55 -13.24 -15.08 -1.44
C VAL A 55 -13.68 -16.35 -2.17
N GLY A 56 -12.82 -17.37 -2.24
CA GLY A 56 -13.13 -18.68 -2.84
C GLY A 56 -13.22 -18.67 -4.36
N VAL A 57 -12.47 -17.79 -5.03
CA VAL A 57 -12.46 -17.66 -6.49
C VAL A 57 -11.14 -18.19 -7.06
N GLU A 58 -11.20 -18.98 -8.13
CA GLU A 58 -10.01 -19.63 -8.72
C GLU A 58 -9.46 -18.90 -9.95
N HIS A 59 -10.32 -18.20 -10.71
CA HIS A 59 -9.94 -17.54 -11.96
C HIS A 59 -10.11 -16.02 -11.89
N TYR A 60 -9.22 -15.28 -12.53
CA TYR A 60 -9.24 -13.81 -12.55
C TYR A 60 -10.53 -13.25 -13.13
N ARG A 61 -11.09 -13.92 -14.14
CA ARG A 61 -12.35 -13.53 -14.76
C ARG A 61 -13.53 -13.62 -13.80
N ASP A 62 -13.62 -14.73 -13.07
CA ASP A 62 -14.65 -14.90 -12.04
C ASP A 62 -14.47 -13.87 -10.90
N TYR A 63 -13.22 -13.47 -10.63
CA TYR A 63 -12.93 -12.45 -9.63
C TYR A 63 -13.33 -11.05 -10.09
N LEU A 64 -13.22 -10.76 -11.39
CA LEU A 64 -13.73 -9.52 -11.98
C LEU A 64 -15.26 -9.45 -11.85
N ASP A 65 -15.96 -10.55 -12.18
CA ASP A 65 -17.41 -10.64 -11.99
C ASP A 65 -17.82 -10.47 -10.52
N TYR A 66 -17.04 -11.07 -9.60
CA TYR A 66 -17.23 -10.92 -8.15
C TYR A 66 -17.04 -9.47 -7.69
N LEU A 67 -16.00 -8.78 -8.18
CA LEU A 67 -15.73 -7.36 -7.91
C LEU A 67 -16.87 -6.45 -8.36
N GLU A 68 -17.52 -6.76 -9.48
CA GLU A 68 -18.69 -6.01 -10.00
C GLU A 68 -19.93 -6.24 -9.15
N GLN A 69 -20.15 -7.47 -8.68
CA GLN A 69 -21.38 -7.87 -7.99
C GLN A 69 -21.36 -7.58 -6.48
N GLN A 70 -20.19 -7.44 -5.87
CA GLN A 70 -20.04 -7.28 -4.43
C GLN A 70 -19.64 -5.85 -4.03
N PRO A 71 -20.58 -5.04 -3.51
CA PRO A 71 -20.28 -3.72 -3.00
C PRO A 71 -19.18 -3.77 -1.92
N GLY A 72 -18.17 -2.91 -2.05
CA GLY A 72 -17.06 -2.83 -1.10
C GLY A 72 -15.90 -3.79 -1.38
N GLU A 73 -16.05 -4.75 -2.29
CA GLU A 73 -14.95 -5.67 -2.62
C GLU A 73 -13.72 -4.94 -3.17
N SER A 74 -13.93 -3.87 -3.95
CA SER A 74 -12.82 -3.04 -4.42
C SER A 74 -12.00 -2.48 -3.26
N THR A 75 -12.62 -2.07 -2.16
CA THR A 75 -11.90 -1.60 -0.96
C THR A 75 -11.07 -2.72 -0.33
N HIS A 76 -11.65 -3.90 -0.15
CA HIS A 76 -10.93 -5.04 0.42
C HIS A 76 -9.78 -5.53 -0.47
N PHE A 77 -9.97 -5.48 -1.78
CA PHE A 77 -8.91 -5.73 -2.74
C PHE A 77 -7.76 -4.74 -2.54
N LEU A 78 -8.04 -3.44 -2.46
CA LEU A 78 -7.04 -2.41 -2.22
C LEU A 78 -6.31 -2.59 -0.90
N ASP A 79 -7.01 -2.91 0.19
CA ASP A 79 -6.39 -3.20 1.48
C ASP A 79 -5.44 -4.39 1.41
N THR A 80 -5.71 -5.34 0.51
CA THR A 80 -4.85 -6.51 0.28
C THR A 80 -3.67 -6.17 -0.63
N VAL A 81 -3.87 -5.38 -1.70
CA VAL A 81 -2.79 -5.04 -2.65
C VAL A 81 -1.85 -3.96 -2.12
N PHE A 82 -2.35 -3.01 -1.35
CA PHE A 82 -1.56 -1.93 -0.78
C PHE A 82 -0.71 -2.42 0.40
N ILE A 83 0.49 -1.86 0.51
CA ILE A 83 1.40 -2.16 1.61
C ILE A 83 1.04 -1.24 2.78
N ASN A 84 0.10 -1.67 3.61
CA ASN A 84 -0.34 -0.92 4.78
C ASN A 84 0.51 -1.17 6.05
N ALA A 85 1.68 -1.80 5.90
CA ALA A 85 2.55 -2.12 7.03
C ALA A 85 3.29 -0.86 7.53
N THR A 86 3.02 -0.47 8.76
CA THR A 86 3.62 0.70 9.42
C THR A 86 3.81 0.43 10.92
N GLN A 87 4.81 1.06 11.51
CA GLN A 87 5.15 0.94 12.94
C GLN A 87 5.75 2.23 13.43
N PHE A 88 5.66 2.49 14.74
CA PHE A 88 6.32 3.63 15.34
C PHE A 88 7.83 3.51 15.12
N PHE A 89 8.45 4.62 14.71
CA PHE A 89 9.88 4.72 14.47
C PHE A 89 10.46 3.59 13.59
N ARG A 90 9.70 3.19 12.54
CA ARG A 90 10.16 2.20 11.56
C ARG A 90 11.53 2.60 11.00
N ASP A 91 12.48 1.67 11.00
CA ASP A 91 13.86 1.92 10.59
C ASP A 91 14.53 2.99 11.46
N ARG A 92 14.68 2.65 12.75
CA ARG A 92 15.15 3.55 13.81
C ARG A 92 16.33 4.47 13.45
N PRO A 93 17.39 4.01 12.73
CA PRO A 93 18.48 4.89 12.33
C PRO A 93 18.06 6.12 11.49
N VAL A 94 17.00 6.01 10.69
CA VAL A 94 16.46 7.14 9.90
C VAL A 94 15.85 8.19 10.82
N TRP A 95 15.11 7.75 11.84
CA TRP A 95 14.53 8.62 12.85
C TRP A 95 15.57 9.28 13.73
N ASP A 96 16.60 8.53 14.12
CA ASP A 96 17.70 9.08 14.91
C ASP A 96 18.47 10.15 14.11
N TYR A 97 18.65 9.96 12.80
CA TYR A 97 19.23 10.98 11.93
C TYR A 97 18.32 12.21 11.81
N LEU A 98 17.02 12.00 11.60
CA LEU A 98 16.03 13.08 11.53
C LEU A 98 16.02 13.91 12.81
N ALA A 99 16.03 13.25 13.98
CA ALA A 99 16.00 13.89 15.30
C ALA A 99 17.29 14.65 15.61
N ASN A 100 18.45 14.06 15.35
CA ASN A 100 19.74 14.62 15.78
C ASN A 100 20.36 15.60 14.79
N GLN A 101 19.98 15.54 13.50
CA GLN A 101 20.61 16.32 12.44
C GLN A 101 19.63 17.25 11.74
N ILE A 102 18.51 16.72 11.24
CA ILE A 102 17.63 17.45 10.33
C ILE A 102 16.68 18.41 11.07
N ILE A 103 15.99 17.94 12.11
CA ILE A 103 15.06 18.78 12.89
C ILE A 103 15.77 19.99 13.51
N PRO A 104 16.94 19.85 14.17
CA PRO A 104 17.68 21.00 14.69
C PRO A 104 18.06 22.02 13.61
N GLN A 105 18.44 21.56 12.42
CA GLN A 105 18.75 22.43 11.28
C GLN A 105 17.51 23.18 10.78
N ILE A 106 16.35 22.52 10.69
CA ILE A 106 15.09 23.18 10.30
C ILE A 106 14.73 24.28 11.30
N ILE A 107 14.85 24.00 12.60
CA ILE A 107 14.52 24.95 13.67
C ILE A 107 15.49 26.15 13.64
N ALA A 108 16.79 25.90 13.51
CA ALA A 108 17.80 26.96 13.50
C ALA A 108 17.67 27.94 12.32
N ASN A 109 17.03 27.51 11.22
CA ASN A 109 16.82 28.32 10.01
C ASN A 109 15.43 28.98 9.96
N LYS A 110 14.68 28.98 11.07
CA LYS A 110 13.35 29.59 11.14
C LYS A 110 13.29 30.64 12.23
N ASP A 111 12.55 31.71 11.93
CA ASP A 111 12.21 32.70 12.95
C ASP A 111 11.19 32.11 13.93
N SER A 112 11.21 32.60 15.17
CA SER A 112 10.35 32.12 16.27
C SER A 112 8.84 32.15 16.00
N ASN A 113 8.40 32.96 15.03
CA ASN A 113 6.99 33.10 14.63
C ASN A 113 6.63 32.29 13.37
N GLU A 114 7.59 31.60 12.76
CA GLU A 114 7.35 30.81 11.57
C GLU A 114 6.91 29.37 11.90
N GLN A 115 5.89 28.91 11.18
CA GLN A 115 5.41 27.54 11.32
C GLN A 115 6.30 26.53 10.59
N ILE A 116 6.47 25.35 11.20
CA ILE A 116 6.97 24.15 10.54
C ILE A 116 5.77 23.35 10.04
N ARG A 117 5.73 23.07 8.74
CA ARG A 117 4.73 22.20 8.12
C ARG A 117 5.42 20.96 7.59
N VAL A 118 4.87 19.78 7.89
CA VAL A 118 5.40 18.51 7.40
C VAL A 118 4.30 17.67 6.80
N TRP A 119 4.66 16.90 5.77
CA TRP A 119 3.76 15.97 5.09
C TRP A 119 4.36 14.56 5.10
N SER A 120 3.65 13.61 5.69
CA SER A 120 3.94 12.16 5.59
C SER A 120 3.06 11.60 4.48
N ALA A 121 3.67 11.31 3.33
CA ALA A 121 2.97 10.79 2.15
C ALA A 121 2.83 9.26 2.27
N GLY A 122 1.59 8.76 2.26
CA GLY A 122 1.33 7.32 2.41
C GLY A 122 1.45 6.82 3.86
N CYS A 123 0.85 7.53 4.81
CA CYS A 123 1.02 7.28 6.25
C CYS A 123 0.37 5.99 6.79
N ALA A 124 -0.33 5.21 5.96
CA ALA A 124 -1.08 4.01 6.35
C ALA A 124 -1.98 4.27 7.58
N SER A 125 -1.75 3.59 8.72
CA SER A 125 -2.49 3.84 9.97
C SER A 125 -1.93 4.98 10.85
N GLY A 126 -0.93 5.73 10.36
CA GLY A 126 -0.49 7.01 10.92
C GLY A 126 0.70 6.96 11.87
N GLN A 127 1.25 5.78 12.20
CA GLN A 127 2.34 5.62 13.17
C GLN A 127 3.59 6.43 12.80
N GLU A 128 3.90 6.53 11.50
CA GLU A 128 4.98 7.40 11.00
C GLU A 128 4.68 8.88 11.28
N THR A 129 3.46 9.33 10.98
CA THR A 129 3.02 10.71 11.23
C THR A 129 3.09 11.05 12.72
N TYR A 130 2.67 10.13 13.58
CA TYR A 130 2.76 10.31 15.03
C TYR A 130 4.21 10.26 15.52
N SER A 131 5.07 9.39 14.97
CA SER A 131 6.50 9.34 15.32
C SER A 131 7.18 10.68 15.04
N LEU A 132 6.87 11.27 13.89
CA LEU A 132 7.35 12.60 13.53
C LEU A 132 6.81 13.69 14.47
N ALA A 133 5.51 13.66 14.78
CA ALA A 133 4.90 14.61 15.70
C ALA A 133 5.53 14.54 17.10
N MET A 134 5.83 13.34 17.59
CA MET A 134 6.54 13.12 18.87
C MET A 134 7.93 13.78 18.84
N LEU A 135 8.72 13.58 17.78
CA LEU A 135 10.05 14.20 17.67
C LEU A 135 9.99 15.72 17.60
N LEU A 136 9.04 16.28 16.84
CA LEU A 136 8.87 17.73 16.76
C LEU A 136 8.42 18.31 18.10
N ALA A 137 7.53 17.63 18.81
CA ALA A 137 7.10 18.04 20.15
C ALA A 137 8.25 17.98 21.17
N GLU A 138 9.13 16.98 21.08
CA GLU A 138 10.33 16.88 21.90
C GLU A 138 11.33 18.01 21.61
N ALA A 139 11.52 18.36 20.33
CA ALA A 139 12.46 19.40 19.91
C ALA A 139 11.96 20.84 20.16
N LEU A 140 10.66 21.10 19.95
CA LEU A 140 10.06 22.43 20.10
C LEU A 140 9.55 22.69 21.52
N GLY A 141 9.37 21.63 22.33
CA GLY A 141 8.64 21.66 23.58
C GLY A 141 7.12 21.55 23.37
N ILE A 142 6.42 21.03 24.38
CA ILE A 142 4.96 20.94 24.37
C ILE A 142 4.40 22.31 24.77
N ILE A 143 3.91 23.08 23.80
CA ILE A 143 3.15 24.30 24.07
C ILE A 143 1.83 23.89 24.75
N ARG A 144 1.55 24.42 25.94
CA ARG A 144 0.29 24.18 26.63
C ARG A 144 -0.76 25.12 26.07
N SER A 145 -1.99 24.64 25.91
CA SER A 145 -3.11 25.43 25.39
C SER A 145 -3.48 26.65 26.24
N SER A 146 -2.87 26.82 27.41
CA SER A 146 -3.00 28.00 28.28
C SER A 146 -2.27 29.24 27.79
N ASP A 147 -1.44 29.13 26.74
CA ASP A 147 -0.52 30.18 26.32
C ASP A 147 -1.04 30.99 25.09
N PHE A 148 -2.33 30.86 24.77
CA PHE A 148 -3.07 31.64 23.77
C PHE A 148 -4.12 32.55 24.41
#